data_AF-A0A1R3URS5-F1
#
_entry.id   AF-A0A1R3URS5-F1
#
_cell.length_a   1.000
_cell.length_b   1.000
_cell.length_c   1.000
_cell.angle_alpha   90.00
_cell.angle_beta   90.00
_cell.angle_gamma   90.00
#
_symmetry.space_group_name_H-M   'P 1'
#
loop_
_entity.id
_entity.type
_entity.pdbx_description
1 polymer ?
#
loop_
_entity_poly.entity_id
_entity_poly.type
_entity_poly.pdbx_seq_one_letter_code
_entity_poly.pdbx_strand_id
1 'polypeptide(L)'
;MSTFEIIASNGQEVDWDNPVPRWGFTDGADSFVDEVAYQDGDTITDAVVRFQQAGKLPTGEVSVGERERCDVDWVHKDHPHRYRVTVTE
;
A
#
# COMPACT_ATOMS: atom_id res chain seq x y z
N MET A 1 -5.34 16.58 -7.46
CA MET A 1 -4.41 16.22 -6.37
C MET A 1 -5.16 15.32 -5.40
N SER A 2 -4.70 14.08 -5.27
CA SER A 2 -5.32 13.05 -4.43
C SER A 2 -4.25 12.44 -3.53
N THR A 3 -4.60 12.16 -2.27
CA THR A 3 -3.66 11.59 -1.29
C THR A 3 -4.20 10.26 -0.77
N PHE A 4 -3.31 9.27 -0.68
CA PHE A 4 -3.60 7.90 -0.32
C PHE A 4 -2.64 7.44 0.78
N GLU A 5 -3.14 6.64 1.71
CA GLU A 5 -2.32 5.98 2.72
C GLU A 5 -2.10 4.54 2.30
N ILE A 6 -0.85 4.16 2.04
CA ILE A 6 -0.50 2.84 1.51
C ILE A 6 0.33 2.10 2.54
N ILE A 7 0.00 0.83 2.77
CA ILE A 7 0.78 -0.10 3.59
C ILE A 7 1.01 -1.41 2.82
N ALA A 8 2.10 -2.09 3.15
CA ALA A 8 2.27 -3.49 2.77
C ALA A 8 1.70 -4.35 3.89
N SER A 9 0.86 -5.31 3.55
CA SER A 9 0.41 -6.35 4.45
C SER A 9 1.16 -7.66 4.24
N ASN A 10 1.28 -8.44 5.31
CA ASN A 10 1.71 -9.83 5.27
C ASN A 10 0.63 -10.79 4.73
N GLY A 11 -0.61 -10.34 4.52
CA GLY A 11 -1.74 -11.09 3.96
C GLY A 11 -2.66 -11.76 4.99
N GLN A 12 -2.34 -11.69 6.28
CA GLN A 12 -3.12 -12.33 7.36
C GLN A 12 -4.44 -11.63 7.68
N GLU A 13 -4.61 -10.37 7.25
CA GLU A 13 -5.85 -9.61 7.28
C GLU A 13 -6.90 -10.14 6.31
N VAL A 14 -6.49 -10.88 5.27
CA VAL A 14 -7.38 -11.45 4.25
C VAL A 14 -7.52 -12.97 4.37
N ASP A 15 -6.40 -13.69 4.55
CA ASP A 15 -6.39 -15.16 4.67
C ASP A 15 -5.33 -15.60 5.69
N TRP A 16 -5.79 -16.10 6.84
CA TRP A 16 -4.91 -16.57 7.90
C TRP A 16 -4.20 -17.89 7.56
N ASP A 17 -4.83 -18.76 6.77
CA ASP A 17 -4.35 -20.11 6.48
C ASP A 17 -3.32 -20.12 5.33
N ASN A 18 -3.45 -19.16 4.40
CA ASN A 18 -2.50 -18.98 3.31
C ASN A 18 -2.27 -17.48 3.02
N PRO A 19 -1.60 -16.76 3.93
CA PRO A 19 -1.42 -15.32 3.81
C PRO A 19 -0.56 -15.00 2.58
N VAL A 20 -1.12 -14.23 1.66
CA VAL A 20 -0.41 -13.72 0.48
C VAL A 20 -0.17 -12.23 0.70
N PRO A 21 1.10 -11.78 0.79
CA PRO A 21 1.41 -10.37 0.93
C PRO A 21 0.78 -9.50 -0.15
N ARG A 22 0.33 -8.31 0.24
CA ARG A 22 -0.33 -7.32 -0.63
C ARG A 22 0.15 -5.92 -0.32
N TRP A 23 0.08 -5.06 -1.32
CA TRP A 23 0.03 -3.61 -1.09
C TRP A 23 -1.43 -3.18 -1.10
N GLY A 24 -1.85 -2.44 -0.08
CA GLY A 24 -3.20 -1.90 0.00
C GLY A 24 -3.17 -0.43 0.37
N PHE A 25 -4.10 0.34 -0.17
CA PHE A 25 -4.39 1.65 0.41
C PHE A 25 -5.58 1.56 1.35
N THR A 26 -5.45 2.20 2.51
CA THR A 26 -6.41 2.10 3.60
C THR A 26 -7.42 3.24 3.56
N ASP A 27 -8.62 2.99 4.06
CA ASP A 27 -9.45 4.05 4.57
C ASP A 27 -8.88 4.54 5.92
N GLY A 28 -9.36 5.67 6.42
CA GLY A 28 -8.92 6.21 7.72
C GLY A 28 -9.27 5.33 8.93
N ALA A 29 -9.82 4.13 8.70
CA ALA A 29 -10.09 3.09 9.69
C ALA A 29 -9.22 1.83 9.47
N ASP A 30 -8.11 1.97 8.75
CA ASP A 30 -7.11 0.93 8.50
C ASP A 30 -7.63 -0.29 7.73
N SER A 31 -8.75 -0.13 7.02
CA SER A 31 -9.30 -1.17 6.15
C SER A 31 -8.87 -0.93 4.71
N PHE A 32 -8.46 -1.99 4.00
CA PHE A 32 -8.12 -1.87 2.59
C PHE A 32 -9.33 -1.46 1.75
N VAL A 33 -9.19 -0.34 1.04
CA VAL A 33 -10.14 0.10 0.02
C VAL A 33 -9.87 -0.65 -1.27
N ASP A 34 -8.59 -0.81 -1.62
CA ASP A 34 -8.17 -1.62 -2.77
C ASP A 34 -6.71 -2.09 -2.62
N GLU A 35 -6.36 -3.14 -3.36
CA GLU A 35 -5.08 -3.85 -3.21
C GLU A 35 -4.43 -4.27 -4.54
N VAL A 36 -3.10 -4.41 -4.52
CA VAL A 36 -2.33 -5.03 -5.61
C VAL A 36 -1.37 -6.07 -5.05
N ALA A 37 -0.90 -6.97 -5.93
CA ALA A 37 0.06 -7.99 -5.54
C ALA A 37 1.37 -7.36 -5.03
N TYR A 38 1.87 -7.89 -3.93
CA TYR A 38 3.22 -7.63 -3.44
C TYR A 38 4.22 -8.59 -4.09
N GLN A 39 5.43 -8.12 -4.36
CA GLN A 39 6.57 -8.92 -4.83
C GLN A 39 7.79 -8.69 -3.93
N ASP A 40 8.60 -9.73 -3.72
CA ASP A 40 9.79 -9.63 -2.88
C ASP A 40 10.76 -8.55 -3.40
N GLY A 41 11.15 -7.64 -2.50
CA GLY A 41 12.00 -6.50 -2.83
C GLY A 41 11.27 -5.30 -3.43
N ASP A 42 9.93 -5.34 -3.49
CA ASP A 42 9.11 -4.21 -3.92
C ASP A 42 9.45 -2.94 -3.13
N THR A 43 9.41 -1.80 -3.80
CA THR A 43 9.35 -0.50 -3.14
C THR A 43 7.92 0.04 -3.18
N ILE A 44 7.65 1.07 -2.37
CA ILE A 44 6.38 1.81 -2.45
C ILE A 44 6.12 2.37 -3.85
N THR A 45 7.17 2.75 -4.59
CA THR A 45 7.03 3.24 -5.97
C THR A 45 6.51 2.15 -6.90
N ASP A 46 7.00 0.91 -6.75
CA ASP A 46 6.53 -0.23 -7.56
C ASP A 46 5.07 -0.55 -7.27
N ALA A 47 4.66 -0.46 -6.00
CA ALA A 47 3.25 -0.57 -5.61
C ALA A 47 2.38 0.48 -6.30
N VAL A 48 2.78 1.76 -6.26
CA VAL A 48 2.04 2.87 -6.89
C VAL A 48 1.92 2.66 -8.40
N VAL A 49 3.00 2.24 -9.08
CA VAL A 49 2.95 1.93 -10.52
C VAL A 49 1.93 0.84 -10.81
N ARG A 50 1.90 -0.25 -10.02
CA ARG A 50 0.91 -1.33 -10.20
C ARG A 50 -0.52 -0.85 -9.96
N PHE A 51 -0.75 0.00 -8.95
CA PHE A 51 -2.06 0.60 -8.71
C PHE A 51 -2.52 1.48 -9.87
N GLN A 52 -1.62 2.30 -10.44
CA GLN A 52 -1.93 3.13 -11.61
C GLN A 52 -2.22 2.28 -12.86
N GLN A 53 -1.42 1.24 -13.11
CA GLN A 53 -1.64 0.30 -14.22
C GLN A 53 -2.96 -0.46 -14.09
N ALA A 54 -3.39 -0.75 -12.86
CA ALA A 54 -4.68 -1.38 -12.59
C ALA A 54 -5.86 -0.40 -12.62
N GLY A 55 -5.62 0.91 -12.81
CA GLY A 55 -6.66 1.95 -12.79
C GLY A 55 -7.24 2.24 -11.40
N LYS A 56 -6.55 1.83 -10.34
CA LYS A 56 -6.97 1.97 -8.94
C LYS A 56 -6.49 3.29 -8.31
N LEU A 57 -5.38 3.83 -8.81
CA LEU A 57 -4.92 5.17 -8.50
C LEU A 57 -4.89 6.03 -9.77
N PRO A 58 -5.10 7.36 -9.67
CA PRO A 58 -4.96 8.27 -10.80
C PRO A 58 -3.54 8.20 -11.39
N THR A 59 -3.43 8.41 -12.71
CA THR A 59 -2.14 8.58 -13.38
C THR A 59 -1.65 10.01 -13.20
N GLY A 60 -0.39 10.21 -12.83
CA GLY A 60 0.16 11.56 -12.62
C GLY A 60 1.53 11.54 -11.94
N GLU A 61 2.02 12.72 -11.60
CA GLU A 61 3.25 12.87 -10.80
C GLU A 61 3.00 12.34 -9.38
N VAL A 62 3.89 11.46 -8.92
CA VAL A 62 3.80 10.81 -7.62
C VAL A 62 4.81 11.41 -6.66
N SER A 63 4.34 11.84 -5.50
CA SER A 63 5.17 12.21 -4.36
C SER A 63 4.88 11.27 -3.19
N VAL A 64 5.93 10.58 -2.71
CA VAL A 64 5.86 9.78 -1.48
C VAL A 64 6.30 10.68 -0.33
N GLY A 65 5.35 11.04 0.52
CA GLY A 65 5.55 11.94 1.65
C GLY A 65 5.93 11.20 2.94
N GLU A 66 5.37 11.67 4.05
CA GLU A 66 5.64 11.17 5.39
C GLU A 66 5.40 9.65 5.49
N ARG A 67 6.34 8.98 6.17
CA ARG A 67 6.24 7.57 6.53
C ARG A 67 6.12 7.45 8.04
N GLU A 68 5.01 6.91 8.52
CA GLU A 68 4.83 6.58 9.93
C GLU A 68 5.08 5.09 10.12
N ARG A 69 5.74 4.70 11.22
CA ARG A 69 5.86 3.27 11.56
C ARG A 69 4.49 2.72 11.92
N CYS A 70 4.08 1.62 11.30
CA CYS A 70 2.81 0.96 11.59
C CYS A 70 3.11 -0.35 12.33
N ASP A 71 2.77 -0.40 13.62
CA ASP A 71 3.03 -1.56 14.49
C ASP A 71 1.86 -2.56 14.53
N VAL A 72 1.01 -2.51 13.50
CA VAL A 72 -0.09 -3.45 13.32
C VAL A 72 0.48 -4.82 12.91
N ASP A 73 -0.03 -5.90 13.50
CA ASP A 73 0.53 -7.25 13.44
C ASP A 73 0.51 -7.88 12.05
N TRP A 74 -0.42 -7.45 11.20
CA TRP A 74 -0.51 -7.86 9.81
C TRP A 74 0.29 -6.97 8.83
N VAL A 75 1.03 -5.96 9.31
CA VAL A 75 1.92 -5.17 8.42
C VAL A 75 3.14 -6.01 8.01
N HIS A 76 3.53 -5.89 6.74
CA HIS A 76 4.67 -6.61 6.20
C HIS A 76 5.97 -6.16 6.88
N LYS A 77 6.74 -7.11 7.42
CA LYS A 77 7.98 -6.85 8.18
C LYS A 77 9.04 -6.04 7.43
N ASP A 78 9.10 -6.20 6.10
CA ASP A 78 10.09 -5.52 5.26
C ASP A 78 9.66 -4.08 4.93
N HIS A 79 8.38 -3.76 5.15
CA HIS A 79 7.78 -2.43 4.98
C HIS A 79 6.92 -2.07 6.20
N PRO A 80 7.54 -1.84 7.37
CA PRO A 80 6.83 -1.59 8.63
C PRO A 80 6.27 -0.16 8.71
N HIS A 81 5.82 0.40 7.58
CA HIS A 81 5.47 1.81 7.44
C HIS A 81 4.16 2.02 6.68
N ARG A 82 3.43 3.05 7.10
CA ARG A 82 2.37 3.70 6.34
C ARG A 82 2.95 4.84 5.54
N TYR A 83 2.78 4.76 4.22
CA TYR A 83 3.28 5.75 3.27
C TYR A 83 2.14 6.67 2.86
N ARG A 84 2.32 7.98 3.05
CA ARG A 84 1.41 8.98 2.50
C ARG A 84 1.80 9.31 1.06
N VAL A 85 1.07 8.80 0.09
CA VAL A 85 1.33 9.00 -1.34
C VAL A 85 0.39 10.05 -1.90
N THR A 86 0.92 11.08 -2.54
CA THR A 86 0.15 12.11 -3.25
C THR A 86 0.36 11.98 -4.75
N VAL A 87 -0.74 11.99 -5.50
CA VAL A 87 -0.75 12.01 -6.96
C VAL A 87 -1.31 13.34 -7.46
N THR A 88 -0.55 13.99 -8.34
CA THR A 88 -0.95 15.25 -9.01
C THR A 88 -1.10 14.98 -10.51
N GLU A 89 -2.29 15.28 -11.04
CA GLU A 89 -2.65 15.17 -12.46
C GLU A 89 -2.32 16.44 -13.24
#